data_AF-A0A532E664-F1
#
_entry.id   AF-A0A532E664-F1
#
_cell.length_a   1.000
_cell.length_b   1.000
_cell.length_c   1.000
_cell.angle_alpha   90.00
_cell.angle_beta   90.00
_cell.angle_gamma   90.00
#
_symmetry.space_group_name_H-M   'P 1'
#
loop_
_entity.id
_entity.type
_entity.pdbx_description
1 polymer ?
#
loop_
_entity_poly.entity_id
_entity_poly.type
_entity_poly.pdbx_seq_one_letter_code
_entity_poly.pdbx_strand_id
1 'polypeptide(L)' 'MEPEILELESFLPYRLYRLADAVSREFSRVYKDRHGLTRPEWRTLAGLGQHGTMTATALGDQSAM' A
#
# COMPACT_ATOMS: atom_id res chain seq x y z
N MET A 1 -16.72 -25.90 22.54
CA MET A 1 -15.33 -25.45 22.32
C MET A 1 -15.34 -23.95 22.45
N GLU A 2 -14.52 -23.39 23.33
CA GLU A 2 -14.27 -21.95 23.34
C GLU A 2 -13.51 -21.57 22.07
N PRO A 3 -13.80 -20.42 21.45
CA PRO A 3 -13.09 -19.99 20.26
C PRO A 3 -11.63 -19.69 20.61
N GLU A 4 -10.71 -20.31 19.88
CA GLU A 4 -9.28 -20.06 20.00
C GLU A 4 -8.98 -18.63 19.49
N ILE A 5 -8.27 -17.84 20.30
CA ILE A 5 -7.87 -16.48 19.94
C ILE A 5 -6.67 -16.57 19.00
N LEU A 6 -6.76 -15.92 17.83
CA LEU A 6 -5.65 -15.86 16.89
C LEU A 6 -4.61 -14.82 17.37
N GLU A 7 -3.45 -15.31 17.79
CA GLU A 7 -2.31 -14.47 18.21
C GLU A 7 -1.60 -13.85 17.00
N LEU A 8 -2.16 -12.77 16.45
CA LEU A 8 -1.68 -12.13 15.23
C LEU A 8 -0.24 -11.60 15.32
N GLU A 9 0.24 -11.23 16.50
CA GLU A 9 1.64 -10.80 16.70
C GLU A 9 2.65 -11.96 16.58
N SER A 10 2.20 -13.22 16.68
CA SER A 10 3.02 -14.37 16.33
C SER A 10 3.04 -14.67 14.82
N PHE A 11 2.13 -14.05 14.06
CA PHE A 11 1.93 -14.32 12.64
C PHE A 11 2.68 -13.29 11.77
N LEU A 12 3.75 -13.74 11.13
CA LEU A 12 4.63 -12.86 10.33
C LEU A 12 3.89 -12.06 9.24
N PRO A 13 2.96 -12.62 8.45
CA PRO A 13 2.24 -11.85 7.43
C PRO A 13 1.45 -10.67 8.01
N TYR A 14 0.84 -10.83 9.19
CA TYR A 14 0.13 -9.74 9.87
C TYR A 14 1.10 -8.61 10.26
N ARG A 15 2.24 -8.96 10.84
CA ARG A 15 3.27 -7.99 11.21
C ARG A 15 3.83 -7.24 10.01
N LEU A 16 4.04 -7.92 8.89
CA LEU A 16 4.48 -7.30 7.64
C LEU A 16 3.42 -6.35 7.07
N TYR A 17 2.15 -6.76 7.07
CA TYR A 17 1.04 -5.89 6.65
C TYR A 17 0.98 -4.62 7.50
N ARG A 18 1.05 -4.76 8.84
CA ARG A 18 1.05 -3.63 9.77
C ARG A 18 2.22 -2.69 9.56
N LEU A 19 3.42 -3.24 9.36
CA LEU A 19 4.62 -2.45 9.07
C LEU A 19 4.47 -1.68 7.75
N ALA A 20 4.02 -2.35 6.69
CA ALA A 20 3.82 -1.73 5.39
C ALA A 20 2.79 -0.59 5.43
N ASP A 21 1.70 -0.74 6.21
CA ASP A 21 0.72 0.32 6.39
C ASP A 21 1.28 1.51 7.18
N ALA A 22 1.99 1.24 8.28
CA ALA A 22 2.63 2.30 9.08
C ALA A 22 3.64 3.11 8.25
N VAL A 23 4.54 2.42 7.54
CA VAL A 23 5.50 3.05 6.61
C VAL A 23 4.76 3.87 5.56
N SER A 24 3.74 3.31 4.92
CA SER A 24 2.99 4.02 3.87
C SER A 24 2.30 5.29 4.38
N ARG A 25 1.81 5.30 5.62
CA ARG A 25 1.20 6.49 6.23
C ARG A 25 2.21 7.59 6.47
N GLU A 26 3.38 7.26 7.01
CA GLU A 26 4.43 8.25 7.25
C GLU A 26 4.93 8.89 5.95
N PHE A 27 5.16 8.08 4.93
CA PHE A 27 5.58 8.57 3.61
C PHE A 27 4.46 9.33 2.87
N SER A 28 3.22 9.26 3.33
CA SER A 28 2.11 9.98 2.67
C SER A 28 2.29 11.49 2.66
N ARG A 29 2.99 12.02 3.66
CA ARG A 29 3.31 13.45 3.77
C ARG A 29 4.16 13.93 2.59
N VAL A 30 5.04 13.10 2.06
CA VAL A 30 5.94 13.45 0.94
C VAL A 30 5.17 13.85 -0.31
N TYR A 31 4.16 13.06 -0.69
CA TYR A 31 3.36 13.34 -1.89
C TYR A 31 2.14 14.21 -1.60
N LYS A 32 1.61 14.20 -0.37
CA LYS A 32 0.49 15.06 0.02
C LYS A 32 0.91 16.51 0.17
N ASP A 33 1.99 16.80 0.90
CA ASP A 33 2.37 18.17 1.21
C ASP A 33 2.98 18.87 -0.02
N ARG A 34 3.67 18.12 -0.88
CA ARG A 34 4.31 18.65 -2.08
C ARG A 34 3.37 18.75 -3.29
N HIS A 35 2.44 17.80 -3.43
CA HIS A 35 1.65 17.65 -4.66
C HIS A 35 0.14 17.50 -4.42
N GLY A 36 -0.32 17.50 -3.17
CA GLY A 36 -1.74 17.34 -2.84
C GLY A 36 -2.30 15.94 -3.11
N LEU A 37 -1.44 14.95 -3.38
CA LEU A 37 -1.87 13.63 -3.82
C LEU A 37 -2.35 12.75 -2.66
N THR A 38 -3.33 11.92 -2.93
CA THR A 38 -3.71 10.78 -2.10
C THR A 38 -2.79 9.57 -2.36
N ARG A 39 -2.85 8.56 -1.48
CA ARG A 39 -2.06 7.32 -1.64
C ARG A 39 -2.36 6.57 -2.95
N PRO A 40 -3.64 6.40 -3.39
CA PRO A 40 -3.92 5.79 -4.67
C PRO A 40 -3.41 6.62 -5.86
N GLU A 41 -3.61 7.93 -5.85
CA GLU A 41 -3.14 8.80 -6.94
C GLU A 41 -1.61 8.78 -7.09
N TRP A 42 -0.90 8.84 -5.96
CA TRP A 42 0.56 8.67 -5.95
C TRP A 42 0.98 7.33 -6.57
N ARG A 43 0.34 6.23 -6.19
CA ARG A 43 0.66 4.90 -6.73
C ARG A 43 0.41 4.80 -8.23
N THR A 44 -0.69 5.38 -8.70
CA THR A 44 -1.00 5.45 -10.13
C THR A 44 0.10 6.20 -10.88
N LEU A 45 0.48 7.38 -10.39
CA LEU A 45 1.55 8.17 -11.01
C LEU A 45 2.91 7.47 -10.96
N ALA A 46 3.25 6.81 -9.85
CA ALA A 46 4.48 6.05 -9.72
C ALA A 46 4.52 4.85 -10.68
N GLY A 47 3.41 4.11 -10.81
CA GLY A 47 3.29 2.99 -11.75
C GLY A 47 3.46 3.43 -13.20
N LEU A 48 2.78 4.51 -13.59
CA LEU A 48 2.94 5.13 -14.92
C LEU A 48 4.35 5.68 -15.14
N GLY A 49 4.96 6.27 -14.11
CA GLY A 49 6.33 6.78 -14.18
C GLY A 49 7.37 5.68 -14.36
N GLN A 50 7.13 4.50 -13.78
CA GLN A 50 8.04 3.36 -13.87
C GLN A 50 7.89 2.58 -15.18
N HIS A 51 6.66 2.42 -15.69
CA HIS A 51 6.36 1.51 -16.81
C HIS A 51 5.83 2.20 -18.07
N GLY A 52 5.61 3.51 -18.03
CA GLY A 52 5.02 4.27 -19.13
C GLY A 52 3.52 4.05 -19.23
N THR A 53 3.01 3.98 -20.47
CA THR A 53 1.58 3.84 -20.74
C THR A 53 1.09 2.46 -20.32
N MET A 54 0.11 2.42 -19.42
CA MET A 54 -0.53 1.20 -18.93
C MET A 54 -2.05 1.33 -18.93
N THR A 55 -2.75 0.21 -19.00
CA THR A 55 -4.19 0.17 -18.71
C THR A 55 -4.43 0.24 -17.20
N ALA A 56 -5.62 0.67 -16.80
CA ALA A 56 -6.01 0.69 -15.38
C ALA A 56 -5.95 -0.71 -14.74
N THR A 57 -6.33 -1.76 -15.47
CA THR A 57 -6.25 -3.16 -15.01
C THR A 57 -4.81 -3.58 -14.73
N ALA A 58 -3.90 -3.37 -15.69
CA ALA A 58 -2.49 -3.72 -15.52
C ALA A 58 -1.84 -2.96 -14.35
N LEU A 59 -2.24 -1.71 -14.14
CA LEU A 59 -1.78 -0.91 -13.01
C LEU A 59 -2.32 -1.43 -11.66
N GLY A 60 -3.57 -1.86 -11.62
CA GLY A 60 -4.18 -2.50 -10.43
C GLY A 60 -3.45 -3.78 -10.03
N ASP A 61 -3.23 -4.68 -10.99
CA ASP A 61 -2.55 -5.95 -10.77
C ASP A 61 -1.11 -5.75 -10.23
N GLN A 62 -0.40 -4.73 -10.73
CA GLN A 62 0.98 -4.43 -10.35
C GLN A 62 1.10 -3.75 -8.98
N SER A 63 0.09 -2.96 -8.58
CA SER A 63 0.17 -2.13 -7.37
C SER A 63 -0.24 -2.85 -6.08
N ALA A 64 -0.64 -4.13 -6.19
CA ALA A 64 -1.24 -4.92 -5.09
C ALA A 64 -2.37 -4.12 -4.38
N MET A 65 -3.12 -3.35 -5.17
CA MET A 65 -4.26 -2.55 -4.72
C MET A 65 -5.49 -3.40 -4.46
#